data_AF-A0A951W416-F1
#
_entry.id   AF-A0A951W416-F1
#
_cell.length_a   1.000
_cell.length_b   1.000
_cell.length_c   1.000
_cell.angle_alpha   90.00
_cell.angle_beta   90.00
_cell.angle_gamma   90.00
#
_symmetry.space_group_name_H-M   'P 1'
#
loop_
_entity.id
_entity.type
_entity.pdbx_description
1 polymer ?
#
loop_
_entity_poly.entity_id
_entity_poly.type
_entity_poly.pdbx_seq_one_letter_code
_entity_poly.pdbx_strand_id
1 'polypeptide(L)'
;MSKTAAQLVQMVSKHAGKVPTGDILQFMHDVQNVCRETAQTQRDVAQLQMQRDLILEQMRLKYAFWHEVFMETFAERRQAIEKSFQVIDVGLEKNDNNLVEQGMRGLATIVSSSPINSAIALANALESGKTIEI
;
A
#
# COMPACT_ATOMS: atom_id res chain seq x y z
N MET A 1 29.38 23.27 8.18
CA MET A 1 29.76 22.92 6.80
C MET A 1 29.38 21.47 6.54
N SER A 2 28.67 21.17 5.45
CA SER A 2 28.24 19.81 5.10
C SER A 2 29.44 18.87 4.96
N LYS A 3 29.37 17.64 5.51
CA LYS A 3 30.43 16.60 5.44
C LYS A 3 30.98 16.40 4.02
N THR A 4 30.16 16.64 3.00
CA THR A 4 30.52 16.56 1.58
C THR A 4 31.55 17.60 1.16
N ALA A 5 31.44 18.84 1.65
CA ALA A 5 32.39 19.91 1.33
C ALA A 5 33.78 19.63 1.93
N ALA A 6 33.83 19.08 3.15
CA ALA A 6 35.08 18.68 3.78
C ALA A 6 35.76 17.52 3.04
N GLN A 7 34.99 16.54 2.56
CA GLN A 7 35.51 15.42 1.76
C GLN A 7 36.03 15.85 0.39
N LEU A 8 35.36 16.81 -0.27
CA LEU A 8 35.81 17.38 -1.55
C LEU A 8 37.12 18.17 -1.40
N VAL A 9 37.23 19.02 -0.38
CA VAL A 9 38.48 19.73 -0.06
C VAL A 9 39.60 18.73 0.25
N GLN A 10 39.30 17.65 0.97
CA GLN A 10 40.25 16.58 1.26
C GLN A 10 40.65 15.80 -0.01
N MET A 11 39.73 15.58 -0.96
CA MET A 11 40.00 14.88 -2.22
C MET A 11 40.83 15.73 -3.19
N VAL A 12 40.56 17.04 -3.25
CA VAL A 12 41.33 18.04 -4.02
C VAL A 12 42.74 18.20 -3.43
N SER A 13 42.88 18.33 -2.12
CA SER A 13 44.19 18.42 -1.46
C SER A 13 45.03 17.15 -1.63
N LYS A 14 44.40 15.96 -1.64
CA LYS A 14 45.07 14.67 -1.87
C LYS A 14 45.57 14.48 -3.31
N HIS A 15 45.06 15.27 -4.27
CA HIS A 15 45.47 15.25 -5.68
C HIS A 15 46.06 16.59 -6.15
N ALA A 16 46.52 17.44 -5.21
CA ALA A 16 47.04 18.78 -5.49
C ALA A 16 48.21 18.80 -6.50
N GLY A 17 48.98 17.72 -6.62
CA GLY A 17 50.04 17.55 -7.63
C GLY A 17 49.54 17.29 -9.06
N LYS A 18 48.22 17.19 -9.29
CA LYS A 18 47.58 17.00 -10.60
C LYS A 18 46.65 18.16 -10.98
N VAL A 19 46.71 19.28 -10.26
CA VAL A 19 45.95 20.49 -10.61
C VAL A 19 46.55 21.05 -11.92
N PRO A 20 45.76 21.21 -13.00
CA PRO A 20 46.28 21.72 -14.26
C PRO A 20 46.82 23.14 -14.06
N THR A 21 48.12 23.32 -14.27
CA THR A 21 48.79 24.63 -14.08
C THR A 21 48.33 25.70 -15.06
N GLY A 22 47.65 25.30 -16.15
CA GLY A 22 47.23 26.19 -17.24
C GLY A 22 45.85 26.83 -17.08
N ASP A 23 44.94 26.26 -16.27
CA ASP A 23 43.58 26.83 -16.12
C ASP A 23 42.90 26.42 -14.79
N ILE A 24 43.42 26.97 -13.70
CA ILE A 24 42.91 26.77 -12.34
C ILE A 24 41.46 27.26 -12.23
N LEU A 25 41.07 28.30 -12.98
CA LEU A 25 39.73 28.86 -12.93
C LEU A 25 38.71 27.90 -13.57
N GLN A 26 39.03 27.30 -14.72
CA GLN A 26 38.18 26.28 -15.32
C GLN A 26 38.05 25.06 -14.42
N PHE A 27 39.14 24.59 -13.81
CA PHE A 27 39.10 23.49 -12.85
C PHE A 27 38.19 23.79 -11.65
N MET A 28 38.26 25.00 -11.07
CA MET A 28 37.39 25.39 -9.95
C MET A 28 35.93 25.49 -10.36
N HIS A 29 35.64 25.97 -11.57
CA HIS A 29 34.29 26.03 -12.13
C HIS A 29 33.72 24.61 -12.33
N ASP A 30 34.51 23.69 -12.85
CA ASP A 30 34.10 22.29 -13.04
C ASP A 30 33.82 21.61 -11.69
N VAL A 31 34.68 21.82 -10.68
CA VAL A 31 34.44 21.33 -9.32
C VAL A 31 33.16 21.92 -8.74
N GLN A 32 32.91 23.23 -8.91
CA GLN A 32 31.69 23.88 -8.44
C GLN A 32 30.44 23.30 -9.11
N ASN A 33 30.50 23.02 -10.41
CA ASN A 33 29.40 22.39 -11.15
C ASN A 33 29.13 20.98 -10.65
N VAL A 34 30.17 20.15 -10.52
CA VAL A 34 30.06 18.78 -9.97
C VAL A 34 29.48 18.81 -8.56
N CYS A 35 29.88 19.76 -7.72
CA CYS A 35 29.33 19.93 -6.37
C CYS A 35 27.83 20.28 -6.41
N ARG A 36 27.44 21.20 -7.29
CA ARG A 36 26.04 21.63 -7.46
C ARG A 36 25.18 20.49 -7.99
N GLU A 37 25.65 19.78 -9.00
CA GLU A 37 24.99 18.61 -9.57
C GLU A 37 24.84 17.51 -8.52
N THR A 38 25.91 17.19 -7.78
CA THR A 38 25.85 16.19 -6.69
C THR A 38 24.82 16.58 -5.64
N ALA A 39 24.77 17.85 -5.23
CA ALA A 39 23.78 18.32 -4.27
C ALA A 39 22.35 18.22 -4.81
N GLN A 40 22.15 18.47 -6.11
CA GLN A 40 20.86 18.31 -6.75
C GLN A 40 20.46 16.83 -6.81
N THR A 41 21.34 15.96 -7.28
CA THR A 41 21.11 14.50 -7.31
C THR A 41 20.77 13.94 -5.94
N GLN A 42 21.43 14.42 -4.87
CA GLN A 42 21.11 14.00 -3.50
C GLN A 42 19.69 14.39 -3.08
N ARG A 43 19.20 15.57 -3.47
CA ARG A 43 17.82 15.98 -3.21
C ARG A 43 16.84 15.11 -3.99
N ASP A 44 17.13 14.86 -5.26
CA ASP A 44 16.28 14.05 -6.13
C ASP A 44 16.17 12.62 -5.59
N VAL A 45 17.29 12.03 -5.14
CA VAL A 45 17.30 10.71 -4.47
C VAL A 45 16.47 10.72 -3.19
N ALA A 46 16.61 11.73 -2.34
CA ALA A 46 15.82 11.84 -1.11
C ALA A 46 14.32 11.95 -1.42
N GLN A 47 13.94 12.74 -2.43
CA GLN A 47 12.55 12.88 -2.85
C GLN A 47 11.99 11.56 -3.39
N LEU A 48 12.75 10.82 -4.21
CA LEU A 48 12.36 9.51 -4.72
C LEU A 48 12.19 8.49 -3.59
N GLN A 49 13.06 8.52 -2.59
CA GLN A 49 12.95 7.65 -1.41
C GLN A 49 11.68 7.95 -0.61
N MET A 50 11.38 9.24 -0.37
CA MET A 50 10.14 9.63 0.31
C MET A 50 8.89 9.20 -0.46
N GLN A 51 8.87 9.37 -1.79
CA GLN A 51 7.76 8.94 -2.63
C GLN A 51 7.59 7.42 -2.60
N ARG A 52 8.69 6.66 -2.69
CA ARG A 52 8.68 5.21 -2.55
C ARG A 52 8.07 4.81 -1.20
N ASP A 53 8.52 5.40 -0.11
CA ASP A 53 8.07 5.04 1.24
C ASP A 53 6.58 5.32 1.43
N LEU A 54 6.11 6.45 0.90
CA LEU A 54 4.68 6.78 0.91
C LEU A 54 3.86 5.77 0.12
N ILE A 55 4.30 5.36 -1.07
CA ILE A 55 3.62 4.35 -1.88
C ILE A 55 3.62 2.98 -1.18
N LEU A 56 4.73 2.59 -0.57
CA LEU A 56 4.83 1.34 0.18
C LEU A 56 3.88 1.32 1.38
N GLU A 57 3.77 2.40 2.12
CA GLU A 57 2.80 2.50 3.22
C GLU A 57 1.35 2.47 2.72
N GLN A 58 1.05 3.14 1.61
CA GLN A 58 -0.27 3.03 0.98
C GLN A 58 -0.59 1.58 0.58
N MET A 59 0.36 0.86 -0.01
CA MET A 59 0.18 -0.56 -0.36
C MET A 59 -0.04 -1.42 0.89
N ARG A 60 0.72 -1.18 1.96
CA ARG A 60 0.60 -1.90 3.22
C ARG A 60 -0.77 -1.68 3.87
N LEU A 61 -1.27 -0.44 3.88
CA LEU A 61 -2.59 -0.11 4.40
C LEU A 61 -3.70 -0.75 3.57
N LYS A 62 -3.60 -0.69 2.24
CA LYS A 62 -4.55 -1.37 1.34
C LYS A 62 -4.59 -2.87 1.59
N TYR A 63 -3.41 -3.50 1.72
CA TYR A 63 -3.32 -4.92 2.04
C TYR A 63 -4.00 -5.23 3.37
N ALA A 64 -3.68 -4.50 4.44
CA ALA A 64 -4.25 -4.73 5.76
C ALA A 64 -5.79 -4.61 5.75
N PHE A 65 -6.31 -3.56 5.13
CA PHE A 65 -7.74 -3.34 4.97
C PHE A 65 -8.41 -4.51 4.23
N TRP A 66 -7.90 -4.87 3.05
CA TRP A 66 -8.48 -5.96 2.27
C TRP A 66 -8.40 -7.29 3.02
N HIS A 67 -7.27 -7.58 3.67
CA HIS A 67 -7.11 -8.77 4.47
C HIS A 67 -8.17 -8.87 5.57
N GLU A 68 -8.37 -7.80 6.34
CA GLU A 68 -9.38 -7.76 7.40
C GLU A 68 -10.81 -7.91 6.87
N VAL A 69 -11.17 -7.13 5.84
CA VAL A 69 -12.50 -7.19 5.21
C VAL A 69 -12.79 -8.58 4.67
N PHE A 70 -11.82 -9.22 4.01
CA PHE A 70 -12.01 -10.59 3.52
C PHE A 70 -12.18 -11.58 4.65
N MET A 71 -11.34 -11.52 5.69
CA MET A 71 -11.43 -12.44 6.82
C MET A 71 -12.78 -12.36 7.51
N GLU A 72 -13.29 -11.16 7.79
CA GLU A 72 -14.60 -11.00 8.42
C GLU A 72 -15.75 -11.39 7.49
N THR A 73 -15.72 -10.94 6.23
CA THR A 73 -16.79 -11.27 5.27
C THR A 73 -16.92 -12.79 5.07
N PHE A 74 -15.81 -13.51 5.00
CA PHE A 74 -15.85 -14.97 4.87
C PHE A 74 -16.20 -15.67 6.19
N ALA A 75 -15.85 -15.11 7.35
CA ALA A 75 -16.28 -15.61 8.65
C ALA A 75 -17.81 -15.51 8.80
N GLU A 76 -18.39 -14.34 8.52
CA GLU A 76 -19.84 -14.13 8.55
C GLU A 76 -20.58 -15.08 7.60
N ARG A 77 -20.07 -15.26 6.37
CA ARG A 77 -20.69 -16.17 5.40
C ARG A 77 -20.63 -17.61 5.84
N ARG A 78 -19.54 -18.05 6.48
CA ARG A 78 -19.46 -19.38 7.08
C ARG A 78 -20.54 -19.57 8.13
N GLN A 79 -20.72 -18.60 9.02
CA GLN A 79 -21.76 -18.63 10.04
C GLN A 79 -23.17 -18.65 9.44
N ALA A 80 -23.43 -17.87 8.40
CA ALA A 80 -24.71 -17.82 7.71
C ALA A 80 -25.04 -19.14 6.98
N ILE A 81 -24.04 -19.78 6.37
CA ILE A 81 -24.16 -21.10 5.76
C ILE A 81 -24.52 -22.14 6.83
N GLU A 82 -23.80 -22.13 7.95
CA GLU A 82 -24.01 -23.07 9.05
C GLU A 82 -25.42 -22.93 9.66
N LYS A 83 -25.89 -21.70 9.87
CA LYS A 83 -27.28 -21.46 10.27
C LYS A 83 -28.29 -21.97 9.25
N SER A 84 -28.00 -21.83 7.96
CA SER A 84 -28.90 -22.34 6.91
C SER A 84 -29.00 -23.87 6.94
N PHE A 85 -27.89 -24.56 7.21
CA PHE A 85 -27.91 -26.01 7.43
C PHE A 85 -28.66 -26.41 8.71
N GLN A 86 -28.47 -25.68 9.82
CA GLN A 86 -29.25 -25.93 11.04
C GLN A 86 -30.77 -25.83 10.80
N VAL A 87 -31.22 -24.88 9.97
CA VAL A 87 -32.64 -24.78 9.59
C VAL A 87 -33.10 -25.99 8.79
N ILE A 88 -32.26 -26.50 7.88
CA ILE A 88 -32.54 -27.73 7.11
C ILE A 88 -32.66 -28.92 8.06
N ASP A 89 -31.70 -29.09 8.98
CA ASP A 89 -31.69 -30.18 9.95
C ASP A 89 -32.97 -30.18 10.80
N VAL A 90 -33.36 -29.01 11.33
CA VAL A 90 -34.62 -28.86 12.07
C VAL A 90 -35.84 -29.18 11.20
N GLY A 91 -35.83 -28.78 9.93
CA GLY A 91 -36.89 -29.13 8.98
C GLY A 91 -37.00 -30.64 8.74
N LEU A 92 -35.87 -31.32 8.59
CA LEU A 92 -35.80 -32.78 8.43
C LEU A 92 -36.30 -33.51 9.69
N GLU A 93 -35.84 -33.11 10.87
CA GLU A 93 -36.29 -33.69 12.15
C GLU A 93 -37.79 -33.55 12.36
N LYS A 94 -38.37 -32.42 11.93
CA LYS A 94 -39.79 -32.11 12.09
C LYS A 94 -40.67 -32.58 10.93
N ASN A 95 -40.10 -33.18 9.88
CA ASN A 95 -40.77 -33.43 8.60
C ASN A 95 -41.48 -32.17 8.03
N ASP A 96 -40.87 -31.00 8.23
CA ASP A 96 -41.36 -29.71 7.74
C ASP A 96 -40.62 -29.30 6.47
N ASN A 97 -41.23 -29.61 5.32
CA ASN A 97 -40.68 -29.29 4.01
C ASN A 97 -40.49 -27.78 3.78
N ASN A 98 -41.30 -26.93 4.42
CA ASN A 98 -41.16 -25.48 4.27
C ASN A 98 -39.87 -24.98 4.92
N LEU A 99 -39.51 -25.52 6.08
CA LEU A 99 -38.23 -25.20 6.73
C LEU A 99 -37.04 -25.68 5.89
N VAL A 100 -37.11 -26.89 5.31
CA VAL A 100 -36.08 -27.39 4.41
C VAL A 100 -35.90 -26.47 3.21
N GLU A 101 -36.98 -26.08 2.54
CA GLU A 101 -36.92 -25.15 1.41
C GLU A 101 -36.38 -23.77 1.80
N GLN A 102 -36.73 -23.26 2.99
CA GLN A 102 -36.22 -21.98 3.49
C GLN A 102 -34.70 -22.01 3.69
N GLY A 103 -34.18 -23.07 4.31
CA GLY A 103 -32.73 -23.24 4.48
C GLY A 103 -32.01 -23.35 3.14
N MET A 104 -32.58 -24.10 2.18
CA MET A 104 -32.04 -24.22 0.82
C MET A 104 -32.04 -22.88 0.06
N ARG A 105 -33.11 -22.08 0.19
CA ARG A 105 -33.17 -20.71 -0.36
C ARG A 105 -32.09 -19.82 0.26
N GLY A 106 -31.89 -19.90 1.57
CA GLY A 106 -30.84 -19.18 2.29
C GLY A 106 -29.44 -19.48 1.75
N LEU A 107 -29.11 -20.77 1.56
CA LEU A 107 -27.85 -21.20 0.97
C LEU A 107 -27.66 -20.64 -0.45
N ALA A 108 -28.70 -20.73 -1.30
CA ALA A 108 -28.64 -20.21 -2.66
C ALA A 108 -28.37 -18.69 -2.70
N THR A 109 -29.01 -17.92 -1.83
CA THR A 109 -28.76 -16.46 -1.70
C THR A 109 -27.34 -16.17 -1.24
N ILE A 110 -26.83 -16.91 -0.25
CA ILE A 110 -25.46 -16.71 0.24
C ILE A 110 -24.47 -17.01 -0.87
N VAL A 111 -24.58 -18.15 -1.55
CA VAL A 111 -23.60 -18.55 -2.60
C VAL A 111 -23.67 -17.65 -3.83
N SER A 112 -24.87 -17.17 -4.22
CA SER A 112 -25.04 -16.32 -5.40
C SER A 112 -24.58 -14.87 -5.23
N SER A 113 -24.45 -14.37 -4.00
CA SER A 113 -24.00 -13.00 -3.75
C SER A 113 -22.46 -12.89 -3.78
N SER A 114 -21.89 -11.89 -4.47
CA SER A 114 -20.43 -11.66 -4.44
C SER A 114 -20.02 -10.89 -3.17
N PRO A 115 -19.10 -11.42 -2.34
CA PRO A 115 -18.59 -10.71 -1.16
C PRO A 115 -17.73 -9.50 -1.55
N ILE A 116 -17.19 -9.52 -2.77
CA ILE A 116 -16.24 -8.52 -3.27
C ILE A 116 -16.96 -7.21 -3.62
N ASN A 117 -18.23 -7.28 -4.06
CA ASN A 117 -18.95 -6.09 -4.50
C ASN A 117 -19.15 -5.08 -3.36
N SER A 118 -19.48 -5.54 -2.16
CA SER A 118 -19.65 -4.69 -0.98
C SER A 118 -18.33 -4.07 -0.54
N ALA A 119 -17.25 -4.85 -0.58
CA ALA A 119 -15.92 -4.39 -0.19
C ALA A 119 -15.33 -3.37 -1.19
N ILE A 120 -15.58 -3.53 -2.49
CA ILE A 120 -15.22 -2.52 -3.52
C ILE A 120 -16.00 -1.22 -3.31
N ALA A 121 -17.29 -1.30 -3.02
CA ALA A 121 -18.09 -0.11 -2.75
C ALA A 121 -17.56 0.66 -1.52
N LEU A 122 -17.20 -0.06 -0.46
CA LEU A 122 -16.59 0.53 0.74
C LEU A 122 -15.21 1.13 0.43
N ALA A 123 -14.35 0.41 -0.29
CA ALA A 123 -13.03 0.92 -0.69
C ALA A 123 -13.14 2.20 -1.51
N ASN A 124 -14.06 2.26 -2.48
CA ASN A 124 -14.32 3.45 -3.28
C ASN A 124 -14.86 4.61 -2.43
N ALA A 125 -15.72 4.33 -1.44
CA ALA A 125 -16.23 5.35 -0.52
C ALA A 125 -15.10 5.96 0.33
N LEU A 126 -14.21 5.12 0.86
CA LEU A 126 -13.04 5.53 1.65
C LEU A 126 -12.03 6.32 0.80
N GLU A 127 -11.76 5.89 -0.43
CA GLU A 127 -10.87 6.61 -1.36
C GLU A 127 -11.46 7.95 -1.81
N SER A 128 -12.79 8.09 -1.84
CA SER A 128 -13.46 9.34 -2.22
C SER A 128 -13.43 10.45 -1.16
N GLY A 129 -12.92 10.16 0.05
CA GLY A 129 -12.83 11.13 1.15
C GLY A 129 -14.19 11.61 1.69
N LYS A 130 -15.29 10.95 1.32
CA LYS A 130 -16.61 11.24 1.89
C LYS A 130 -16.67 10.74 3.33
N THR A 131 -16.95 11.65 4.25
CA THR A 131 -17.27 11.30 5.65
C THR A 131 -18.41 10.29 5.64
N ILE A 132 -18.14 9.06 6.09
CA ILE A 132 -19.18 8.08 6.36
C ILE A 132 -19.81 8.52 7.69
N GLU A 133 -20.95 9.22 7.61
CA GLU A 133 -21.79 9.46 8.80
C GLU A 133 -22.39 8.12 9.22
N ILE A 134 -22.07 7.70 10.44
CA ILE A 134 -22.59 6.49 11.11
C ILE A 134 -23.72 6.91 12.03
#